data_AF-U5QK92-F1
#
_entry.id   AF-U5QK92-F1
#
_cell.length_a   1.000
_cell.length_b   1.000
_cell.length_c   1.000
_cell.angle_alpha   90.00
_cell.angle_beta   90.00
_cell.angle_gamma   90.00
#
_symmetry.space_group_name_H-M   'P 1'
#
loop_
_entity.id
_entity.type
_entity.pdbx_description
1 polymer ?
#
loop_
_entity_poly.entity_id
_entity_poly.type
_entity_poly.pdbx_seq_one_letter_code
_entity_poly.pdbx_strand_id
1 'polypeptide(L)'
;MSKDSSKVTRLSRAPSAKKVARNMASASRDEIREMFDEFIDLLDHRLEKRADEKEKRAEAKLRRLENSINKLVNYLDAMRNGEPASAVLKVTTELENADIALASITLPKEEYYTYSCSQLAEKLDVRPYDVQMLIKKLGLRGDPRYHLCIKSGKKGQFHKWSAQALEAMRDALKASPVGR
;
A
#
# COMPACT_ATOMS: atom_id res chain seq x y z
N MET A 1 -49.65 11.97 -1.52
CA MET A 1 -49.78 10.52 -1.21
C MET A 1 -48.47 9.89 -1.70
N SER A 2 -47.41 9.71 -0.89
CA SER A 2 -47.17 8.62 0.09
C SER A 2 -47.80 7.30 -0.38
N LYS A 3 -47.11 6.17 -0.57
CA LYS A 3 -45.74 5.69 -0.35
C LYS A 3 -45.60 4.48 -1.32
N ASP A 4 -44.44 4.25 -1.93
CA ASP A 4 -44.09 2.86 -2.28
C ASP A 4 -42.59 2.63 -2.11
N SER A 5 -42.28 2.11 -0.93
CA SER A 5 -40.96 1.67 -0.49
C SER A 5 -40.86 0.17 -0.72
N SER A 6 -40.56 -0.24 -1.95
CA SER A 6 -40.27 -1.64 -2.28
C SER A 6 -38.84 -1.98 -1.88
N LYS A 7 -38.71 -2.31 -0.59
CA LYS A 7 -37.77 -3.25 0.04
C LYS A 7 -36.65 -3.78 -0.88
N VAL A 8 -35.55 -3.04 -0.98
CA VAL A 8 -34.27 -3.56 -1.52
C VAL A 8 -33.69 -4.51 -0.47
N THR A 9 -33.96 -5.79 -0.61
CA THR A 9 -33.39 -6.83 0.26
C THR A 9 -31.90 -6.94 -0.02
N ARG A 10 -31.08 -6.56 0.97
CA ARG A 10 -29.63 -6.73 0.96
C ARG A 10 -29.27 -8.21 0.74
N LEU A 11 -28.88 -8.57 -0.48
CA LEU A 11 -28.18 -9.80 -0.82
C LEU A 11 -26.72 -9.75 -0.31
N SER A 12 -26.56 -9.70 1.02
CA SER A 12 -25.24 -9.72 1.65
C SER A 12 -25.01 -11.07 2.35
N ARG A 13 -24.21 -11.90 1.67
CA ARG A 13 -23.62 -13.20 2.09
C ARG A 13 -24.46 -14.43 1.75
N ALA A 14 -23.81 -15.37 1.04
CA ALA A 14 -24.37 -16.70 0.82
C ALA A 14 -24.53 -17.42 2.16
N PRO A 15 -25.65 -18.11 2.40
CA PRO A 15 -25.80 -18.97 3.57
C PRO A 15 -24.73 -20.06 3.55
N SER A 16 -24.17 -20.37 4.72
CA SER A 16 -23.22 -21.47 4.90
C SER A 16 -23.82 -22.79 4.40
N ALA A 17 -23.03 -23.63 3.74
CA ALA A 17 -23.46 -24.94 3.24
C ALA A 17 -24.15 -25.81 4.32
N LYS A 18 -23.73 -25.68 5.59
CA LYS A 18 -24.38 -26.33 6.74
C LYS A 18 -25.80 -25.84 7.02
N LYS A 19 -26.08 -24.55 6.77
CA LYS A 19 -27.40 -23.94 6.96
C LYS A 19 -28.35 -24.32 5.83
N VAL A 20 -27.85 -24.39 4.59
CA VAL A 20 -28.62 -24.83 3.42
C VAL A 20 -29.02 -26.30 3.56
N ALA A 21 -28.09 -27.19 3.92
CA ALA A 21 -28.38 -28.62 4.12
C ALA A 21 -29.41 -28.88 5.22
N ARG A 22 -29.38 -28.09 6.31
CA ARG A 22 -30.35 -28.20 7.41
C ARG A 22 -31.76 -27.77 6.99
N ASN A 23 -31.88 -26.72 6.17
CA ASN A 23 -33.17 -26.26 5.65
C ASN A 23 -33.76 -27.22 4.60
N MET A 24 -32.91 -27.87 3.80
CA MET A 24 -33.33 -28.88 2.81
C MET A 24 -33.85 -30.17 3.43
N ALA A 25 -33.39 -30.53 4.64
CA ALA A 25 -33.81 -31.75 5.33
C ALA A 25 -35.26 -31.71 5.84
N SER A 26 -35.87 -30.53 5.91
CA SER A 26 -37.24 -30.30 6.40
C SER A 26 -38.19 -29.72 5.36
N ALA A 27 -37.72 -29.48 4.13
CA ALA A 27 -38.46 -28.82 3.07
C ALA A 27 -39.16 -29.82 2.14
N SER A 28 -40.30 -29.43 1.59
CA SER A 28 -41.00 -30.22 0.57
C SER A 28 -40.20 -30.27 -0.74
N ARG A 29 -40.52 -31.24 -1.61
CA ARG A 29 -39.81 -31.41 -2.90
C ARG A 29 -39.90 -30.16 -3.79
N ASP A 30 -41.01 -29.41 -3.71
CA ASP A 30 -41.23 -28.19 -4.48
C ASP A 30 -40.46 -27.01 -3.89
N GLU A 31 -40.42 -26.86 -2.56
CA GLU A 31 -39.59 -25.85 -1.88
C GLU A 31 -38.09 -26.10 -2.11
N ILE A 32 -37.67 -27.37 -2.15
CA ILE A 32 -36.30 -27.74 -2.50
C ILE A 32 -35.96 -27.29 -3.92
N ARG A 33 -36.90 -27.44 -4.87
CA ARG A 33 -36.72 -27.03 -6.26
C ARG A 33 -36.60 -25.52 -6.40
N GLU A 34 -37.47 -24.76 -5.73
CA GLU A 34 -37.44 -23.30 -5.73
C GLU A 34 -36.14 -22.75 -5.11
N MET A 35 -35.65 -23.34 -4.01
CA MET A 35 -34.34 -22.97 -3.44
C MET A 35 -33.15 -23.33 -4.35
N PHE A 36 -33.26 -24.38 -5.17
CA PHE A 36 -32.23 -24.72 -6.15
C PHE A 36 -32.22 -23.72 -7.30
N ASP A 37 -33.39 -23.33 -7.79
CA ASP A 37 -33.53 -22.34 -8.87
C ASP A 37 -32.98 -20.97 -8.42
N GLU A 38 -33.33 -20.50 -7.22
CA GLU A 38 -32.75 -19.28 -6.63
C GLU A 38 -31.21 -19.36 -6.46
N PHE A 39 -30.69 -20.55 -6.15
CA PHE A 39 -29.26 -20.75 -5.99
C PHE A 39 -28.52 -20.74 -7.33
N ILE A 40 -29.12 -21.30 -8.39
CA ILE A 40 -28.61 -21.26 -9.75
C ILE A 40 -28.56 -19.82 -10.25
N ASP A 41 -29.65 -19.06 -10.09
CA ASP A 41 -29.71 -17.64 -10.46
C ASP A 41 -28.63 -16.81 -9.75
N LEU A 42 -28.39 -17.10 -8.46
CA LEU A 42 -27.35 -16.43 -7.67
C LEU A 42 -25.93 -16.77 -8.19
N LEU A 43 -25.72 -17.99 -8.65
CA LEU A 43 -24.44 -18.42 -9.22
C LEU A 43 -24.21 -17.75 -10.58
N ASP A 44 -25.23 -17.69 -11.44
CA ASP A 44 -25.16 -17.06 -12.75
C ASP A 44 -24.86 -15.57 -12.64
N HIS A 45 -25.58 -14.84 -11.77
CA HIS A 45 -25.29 -13.44 -11.49
C HIS A 45 -23.84 -13.24 -11.00
N ARG A 46 -23.29 -14.16 -10.19
CA ARG A 46 -21.90 -14.05 -9.71
C ARG A 46 -20.88 -14.32 -10.80
N LEU A 47 -21.17 -15.25 -11.70
CA LEU A 47 -20.32 -15.55 -12.84
C LEU A 47 -20.27 -14.35 -13.79
N GLU A 48 -21.42 -13.78 -14.11
CA GLU A 48 -21.56 -12.59 -14.96
C GLU A 48 -20.79 -11.40 -14.35
N LYS A 49 -21.01 -11.11 -13.06
CA LYS A 49 -20.27 -10.03 -12.39
C LYS A 49 -18.75 -10.22 -12.40
N ARG A 50 -18.27 -11.47 -12.26
CA ARG A 50 -16.84 -11.78 -12.33
C ARG A 50 -16.29 -11.66 -13.74
N ALA A 51 -17.10 -11.97 -14.76
CA ALA A 51 -16.74 -11.79 -16.15
C ALA A 51 -16.57 -10.29 -16.46
N ASP A 52 -17.56 -9.47 -16.08
CA ASP A 52 -17.51 -8.01 -16.23
C ASP A 52 -16.31 -7.37 -15.54
N GLU A 53 -15.99 -7.80 -14.31
CA GLU A 53 -14.84 -7.29 -13.57
C GLU A 53 -13.51 -7.63 -14.26
N LYS A 54 -13.40 -8.83 -14.84
CA LYS A 54 -12.23 -9.23 -15.61
C LYS A 54 -12.12 -8.47 -16.93
N GLU A 55 -13.23 -8.26 -17.61
CA GLU A 55 -13.30 -7.49 -18.86
C GLU A 55 -12.90 -6.04 -18.63
N LYS A 56 -13.50 -5.35 -17.65
CA LYS A 56 -13.12 -3.99 -17.26
C LYS A 56 -11.64 -3.87 -16.90
N ARG A 57 -11.07 -4.90 -16.25
CA ARG A 57 -9.63 -4.94 -15.93
C ARG A 57 -8.77 -5.12 -17.18
N ALA A 58 -9.23 -5.91 -18.16
CA ALA A 58 -8.55 -6.08 -19.44
C ALA A 58 -8.60 -4.78 -20.26
N GLU A 59 -9.75 -4.14 -20.37
CA GLU A 59 -9.92 -2.84 -21.03
C GLU A 59 -9.02 -1.76 -20.41
N ALA A 60 -8.94 -1.69 -19.08
CA ALA A 60 -8.06 -0.73 -18.41
C ALA A 60 -6.57 -0.96 -18.73
N LYS A 61 -6.16 -2.23 -18.90
CA LYS A 61 -4.79 -2.57 -19.32
C LYS A 61 -4.54 -2.20 -20.77
N LEU A 62 -5.49 -2.50 -21.65
CA LEU A 62 -5.42 -2.15 -23.08
C LEU A 62 -5.28 -0.63 -23.26
N ARG A 63 -6.12 0.16 -22.59
CA ARG A 63 -6.03 1.63 -22.61
C ARG A 63 -4.67 2.16 -22.12
N ARG A 64 -4.08 1.53 -21.10
CA ARG A 64 -2.74 1.91 -20.61
C ARG A 64 -1.65 1.62 -21.64
N LEU A 65 -1.72 0.44 -22.29
CA LEU A 65 -0.78 0.07 -23.34
C LEU A 65 -0.92 1.00 -24.55
N GLU A 66 -2.14 1.28 -24.98
CA GLU A 66 -2.43 2.22 -26.07
C GLU A 66 -1.85 3.60 -25.77
N ASN A 67 -2.06 4.13 -24.56
CA ASN A 67 -1.44 5.38 -24.13
C ASN A 67 0.10 5.34 -24.14
N SER A 68 0.69 4.19 -23.81
CA SER A 68 2.15 4.01 -23.85
C SER A 68 2.67 3.99 -25.28
N ILE A 69 1.97 3.29 -26.17
CA ILE A 69 2.31 3.18 -27.59
C ILE A 69 2.19 4.55 -28.26
N ASN A 70 1.09 5.28 -28.01
CA ASN A 70 0.90 6.62 -28.59
C ASN A 70 2.00 7.60 -28.14
N LYS A 71 2.46 7.51 -26.89
CA LYS A 71 3.60 8.30 -26.41
C LYS A 71 4.91 7.93 -27.14
N LEU A 72 5.14 6.64 -27.38
CA LEU A 72 6.32 6.17 -28.11
C LEU A 72 6.27 6.57 -29.59
N VAL A 73 5.12 6.49 -30.23
CA VAL A 73 4.92 6.90 -31.64
C VAL A 73 5.16 8.41 -31.78
N ASN A 74 4.52 9.22 -30.94
CA ASN A 74 4.74 10.67 -30.94
C ASN A 74 6.21 11.04 -30.69
N TYR A 75 6.92 10.25 -29.89
CA TYR A 75 8.36 10.41 -29.66
C TYR A 75 9.20 10.07 -30.89
N LEU A 76 8.92 8.95 -31.56
CA LEU A 76 9.59 8.56 -32.80
C LEU A 76 9.34 9.59 -33.91
N ASP A 77 8.12 10.13 -34.00
CA ASP A 77 7.78 11.21 -34.93
C ASP A 77 8.53 12.51 -34.58
N ALA A 78 8.60 12.89 -33.30
CA ALA A 78 9.36 14.07 -32.85
C ALA A 78 10.86 13.94 -33.15
N MET A 79 11.45 12.75 -32.94
CA MET A 79 12.84 12.48 -33.32
C MET A 79 13.04 12.51 -34.84
N ARG A 80 12.11 11.93 -35.61
CA ARG A 80 12.16 11.99 -37.09
C ARG A 80 12.11 13.43 -37.59
N ASN A 81 11.39 14.30 -36.88
CA ASN A 81 11.21 15.71 -37.22
C ASN A 81 12.30 16.62 -36.62
N GLY A 82 13.29 16.09 -35.90
CA GLY A 82 14.44 16.84 -35.39
C GLY A 82 14.20 17.62 -34.08
N GLU A 83 13.12 17.34 -33.36
CA GLU A 83 12.83 17.98 -32.07
C GLU A 83 13.60 17.33 -30.91
N PRO A 84 14.10 18.10 -29.92
CA PRO A 84 14.81 17.54 -28.78
C PRO A 84 13.87 16.73 -27.87
N ALA A 85 14.16 15.43 -27.80
CA ALA A 85 13.52 14.44 -26.95
C ALA A 85 13.26 14.91 -25.50
N SER A 86 11.99 14.91 -25.09
CA SER A 86 11.56 15.09 -23.69
C SER A 86 12.30 14.13 -22.75
N ALA A 87 12.96 14.68 -21.73
CA ALA A 87 13.84 14.01 -20.79
C ALA A 87 13.22 12.81 -20.04
N VAL A 88 11.88 12.73 -19.98
CA VAL A 88 11.16 11.68 -19.28
C VAL A 88 11.27 10.32 -19.98
N LEU A 89 11.51 10.27 -21.29
CA LEU A 89 11.63 9.01 -22.04
C LEU A 89 13.08 8.53 -22.23
N LYS A 90 14.08 9.43 -22.22
CA LYS A 90 15.51 9.06 -22.26
C LYS A 90 15.90 8.14 -21.10
N VAL A 91 15.26 8.32 -19.95
CA VAL A 91 15.44 7.50 -18.74
C VAL A 91 15.03 6.04 -18.95
N THR A 92 14.16 5.74 -19.93
CA THR A 92 13.70 4.37 -20.19
C THR A 92 14.56 3.60 -21.20
N THR A 93 15.38 4.28 -22.00
CA THR A 93 16.12 3.67 -23.13
C THR A 93 17.63 3.66 -22.96
N GLU A 94 18.22 4.52 -22.11
CA GLU A 94 19.66 4.59 -21.89
C GLU A 94 20.01 4.12 -20.46
N LEU A 95 20.61 2.92 -20.33
CA LEU A 95 20.99 2.33 -19.03
C LEU A 95 21.90 3.26 -18.21
N GLU A 96 22.82 3.99 -18.85
CA GLU A 96 23.76 4.90 -18.16
C GLU A 96 23.05 6.11 -17.55
N ASN A 97 21.99 6.61 -18.20
CA ASN A 97 21.16 7.69 -17.67
C ASN A 97 20.09 7.19 -16.70
N ALA A 98 19.72 5.91 -16.76
CA ALA A 98 18.90 5.27 -15.74
C ALA A 98 19.63 5.23 -14.39
N ASP A 99 20.94 5.01 -14.36
CA ASP A 99 21.73 5.03 -13.12
C ASP A 99 21.81 6.43 -12.49
N ILE A 100 21.95 7.48 -13.31
CA ILE A 100 21.92 8.88 -12.86
C ILE A 100 20.50 9.29 -12.40
N ALA A 101 19.46 8.80 -13.08
CA ALA A 101 18.07 8.99 -12.69
C ALA A 101 17.74 8.24 -11.39
N LEU A 102 18.22 7.00 -11.21
CA LEU A 102 18.11 6.23 -9.96
C LEU A 102 18.84 6.92 -8.81
N ALA A 103 20.01 7.52 -9.07
CA ALA A 103 20.72 8.31 -8.07
C ALA A 103 19.97 9.61 -7.68
N SER A 104 19.11 10.15 -8.55
CA SER A 104 18.28 11.34 -8.27
C SER A 104 16.87 11.03 -7.79
N ILE A 105 16.44 9.75 -7.81
CA ILE A 105 15.25 9.31 -7.10
C ILE A 105 15.57 9.40 -5.61
N THR A 106 15.04 10.43 -4.95
CA THR A 106 14.88 10.41 -3.50
C THR A 106 13.96 9.25 -3.15
N LEU A 107 14.56 8.09 -2.85
CA LEU A 107 13.90 6.93 -2.27
C LEU A 107 12.95 7.39 -1.16
N PRO A 108 11.77 6.77 -1.01
CA PRO A 108 10.87 7.10 0.09
C PRO A 108 11.67 7.01 1.38
N LYS A 109 11.85 8.16 2.05
CA LYS A 109 12.75 8.32 3.21
C LYS A 109 12.54 7.28 4.30
N GLU A 110 11.37 6.65 4.33
CA GLU A 110 10.98 5.58 5.23
C GLU A 110 11.96 4.39 5.27
N GLU A 111 12.66 4.07 4.17
CA GLU A 111 13.67 2.98 4.15
C GLU A 111 14.91 3.29 5.00
N TYR A 112 15.22 4.57 5.22
CA TYR A 112 16.36 5.00 6.04
C TYR A 112 16.05 5.09 7.54
N TYR A 113 14.76 5.09 7.91
CA TYR A 113 14.28 5.23 9.28
C TYR A 113 13.70 3.92 9.80
N THR A 114 14.58 2.96 10.01
CA THR A 114 14.21 1.57 10.33
C THR A 114 13.86 1.36 11.80
N TYR A 115 14.37 2.19 12.71
CA TYR A 115 14.31 1.90 14.15
C TYR A 115 13.22 2.66 14.89
N SER A 116 12.48 1.95 15.73
CA SER A 116 11.66 2.54 16.79
C SER A 116 12.49 2.76 18.07
N CYS A 117 11.99 3.58 19.01
CA CYS A 117 12.66 3.79 20.30
C CYS A 117 12.92 2.47 21.05
N SER A 118 11.99 1.51 20.98
CA SER A 118 12.16 0.20 21.61
C SER A 118 13.28 -0.62 20.97
N GLN A 119 13.40 -0.57 19.64
CA GLN A 119 14.47 -1.28 18.92
C GLN A 119 15.84 -0.64 19.15
N LEU A 120 15.91 0.70 19.32
CA LEU A 120 17.14 1.37 19.72
C LEU A 120 17.58 0.93 21.12
N ALA A 121 16.63 0.82 22.06
CA ALA A 121 16.90 0.35 23.42
C ALA A 121 17.45 -1.08 23.45
N GLU A 122 16.85 -1.99 22.68
CA GLU A 122 17.36 -3.37 22.52
C GLU A 122 18.77 -3.42 21.92
N LYS A 123 19.04 -2.63 20.88
CA LYS A 123 20.36 -2.65 20.22
C LYS A 123 21.48 -1.98 21.02
N LEU A 124 21.15 -1.01 21.86
CA LEU A 124 22.11 -0.33 22.72
C LEU A 124 22.27 -1.03 24.08
N ASP A 125 21.42 -2.01 24.39
CA ASP A 125 21.31 -2.67 25.71
C ASP A 125 21.07 -1.66 26.84
N VAL A 126 20.16 -0.72 26.62
CA VAL A 126 19.83 0.37 27.55
C VAL A 126 18.33 0.43 27.78
N ARG A 127 17.89 0.95 28.94
CA ARG A 127 16.46 1.15 29.20
C ARG A 127 15.86 2.18 28.22
N PRO A 128 14.61 1.99 27.77
CA PRO A 128 13.95 2.94 26.86
C PRO A 128 13.90 4.38 27.37
N TYR A 129 13.88 4.57 28.70
CA TYR A 129 13.92 5.89 29.32
C TYR A 129 15.24 6.62 29.04
N ASP A 130 16.37 5.94 29.16
CA ASP A 130 17.68 6.57 28.95
C ASP A 130 17.90 6.88 27.46
N VAL A 131 17.33 6.08 26.55
CA VAL A 131 17.31 6.39 25.11
C VAL A 131 16.58 7.71 24.84
N GLN A 132 15.44 7.95 25.50
CA GLN A 132 14.73 9.24 25.37
C GLN A 132 15.57 10.40 25.91
N MET A 133 16.31 10.19 26.99
CA MET A 133 17.23 11.19 27.55
C MET A 133 18.42 11.45 26.61
N LEU A 134 18.98 10.42 25.98
CA LEU A 134 20.05 10.55 24.99
C LEU A 134 19.57 11.32 23.76
N ILE A 135 18.39 11.02 23.25
CA ILE A 135 17.76 11.76 22.14
C ILE A 135 17.64 13.24 22.49
N LYS A 136 17.20 13.55 23.72
CA LYS A 136 17.06 14.94 24.20
C LYS A 136 18.41 15.63 24.36
N LYS A 137 19.41 14.94 24.92
CA LYS A 137 20.77 15.47 25.17
C LYS A 137 21.53 15.72 23.86
N LEU A 138 21.37 14.85 22.88
CA LEU A 138 22.04 14.92 21.57
C LEU A 138 21.26 15.79 20.56
N GLY A 139 20.06 16.26 20.90
CA GLY A 139 19.27 17.11 20.01
C GLY A 139 18.74 16.42 18.76
N LEU A 140 18.74 15.08 18.71
CA LEU A 140 18.45 14.30 17.48
C LEU A 140 17.00 14.43 17.00
N ARG A 141 16.10 14.96 17.84
CA ARG A 141 14.67 15.07 17.55
C ARG A 141 14.41 16.27 16.64
N GLY A 142 13.83 16.02 15.47
CA GLY A 142 13.52 17.04 14.47
C GLY A 142 14.58 17.18 13.37
N ASP A 143 15.76 16.59 13.55
CA ASP A 143 16.80 16.59 12.53
C ASP A 143 16.45 15.61 11.40
N PRO A 144 16.33 16.07 10.13
CA PRO A 144 15.98 15.22 8.98
C PRO A 144 17.04 14.18 8.59
N ARG A 145 18.16 14.11 9.32
CA ARG A 145 19.21 13.09 9.20
C ARG A 145 19.00 11.92 10.17
N TYR A 146 18.39 12.21 11.33
CA TYR A 146 18.30 11.29 12.47
C TYR A 146 16.88 10.90 12.83
N HIS A 147 15.90 11.77 12.57
CA HIS A 147 14.51 11.62 13.02
C HIS A 147 13.50 11.82 11.90
N LEU A 148 12.51 10.92 11.85
CA LEU A 148 11.31 11.05 11.04
C LEU A 148 10.07 10.97 11.94
N CYS A 149 9.22 11.99 11.86
CA CYS A 149 7.93 12.02 12.53
C CYS A 149 6.82 11.73 11.54
N ILE A 150 6.16 10.57 11.69
CA ILE A 150 5.03 10.16 10.87
C ILE A 150 3.74 10.43 11.66
N LYS A 151 2.92 11.36 11.17
CA LYS A 151 1.62 11.66 11.78
C LYS A 151 0.59 10.63 11.30
N SER A 152 -0.02 9.90 12.24
CA SER A 152 -1.10 8.96 11.97
C SER A 152 -2.39 9.47 12.64
N GLY A 153 -3.31 9.99 11.82
CA GLY A 153 -4.58 10.53 12.28
C GLY A 153 -4.48 11.86 13.05
N LYS A 154 -5.53 12.19 13.84
CA LYS A 154 -5.66 13.48 14.53
C LYS A 154 -4.71 13.67 15.72
N LYS A 155 -4.25 12.57 16.35
CA LYS A 155 -3.40 12.60 17.57
C LYS A 155 -2.24 11.61 17.58
N GLY A 156 -2.17 10.66 16.64
CA GLY A 156 -1.09 9.69 16.60
C GLY A 156 0.16 10.28 15.97
N GLN A 157 1.29 10.17 16.66
CA GLN A 157 2.61 10.49 16.12
C GLN A 157 3.52 9.29 16.34
N PHE A 158 4.13 8.81 15.27
CA PHE A 158 5.14 7.78 15.31
C PHE A 158 6.50 8.40 15.05
N HIS A 159 7.47 8.09 15.90
CA HIS A 159 8.84 8.55 15.76
C HIS A 159 9.70 7.38 15.30
N LYS A 160 10.32 7.53 14.13
CA LYS A 160 11.29 6.60 13.59
C LYS A 160 12.67 7.24 13.53
N TRP A 161 13.70 6.42 13.69
CA TRP A 161 15.10 6.85 13.81
C TRP A 161 15.97 6.13 12.79
N SER A 162 16.97 6.86 12.28
CA SER A 162 17.90 6.32 11.29
C SER A 162 19.01 5.50 11.94
N ALA A 163 19.74 4.72 11.14
CA ALA A 163 20.93 4.00 11.61
C ALA A 163 22.03 4.94 12.12
N GLN A 164 22.16 6.14 11.54
CA GLN A 164 23.12 7.15 11.99
C GLN A 164 22.81 7.65 13.41
N ALA A 165 21.51 7.69 13.79
CA ALA A 165 21.11 8.05 15.15
C ALA A 165 21.60 7.00 16.17
N LEU A 166 21.60 5.72 15.80
CA LEU A 166 22.11 4.64 16.62
C LEU A 166 23.62 4.76 16.82
N GLU A 167 24.38 5.02 15.76
CA GLU A 167 25.83 5.23 15.83
C GLU A 167 26.17 6.42 16.73
N ALA A 168 25.51 7.56 16.54
CA ALA A 168 25.70 8.75 17.38
C ALA A 168 25.40 8.47 18.86
N MET A 169 24.35 7.70 19.17
CA MET A 169 24.03 7.30 20.54
C MET A 169 25.08 6.33 21.11
N ARG A 170 25.58 5.40 20.30
CA ARG A 170 26.62 4.45 20.70
C ARG A 170 27.93 5.16 21.02
N ASP A 171 28.30 6.15 20.22
CA ASP A 171 29.51 6.95 20.46
C ASP A 171 29.33 7.86 21.67
N ALA A 172 28.14 8.43 21.90
CA ALA A 172 27.84 9.17 23.11
C ALA A 172 27.91 8.31 24.39
N LEU A 173 27.48 7.04 24.32
CA LEU A 173 27.60 6.08 25.42
C LEU A 173 29.05 5.65 25.68
N LYS A 174 29.88 5.56 24.64
CA LYS A 174 31.32 5.33 24.80
C LYS A 174 32.04 6.55 25.39
N ALA A 175 31.65 7.76 24.98
CA ALA A 175 32.27 9.02 25.38
C ALA A 175 31.85 9.49 26.79
N SER A 176 30.64 9.15 27.22
CA SER A 176 30.21 9.32 28.61
C SER A 176 30.05 7.94 29.25
N PRO A 177 31.07 7.44 29.97
CA PRO A 177 30.85 6.36 30.93
C PRO A 177 30.05 6.96 32.08
N VAL A 178 28.74 7.16 31.88
CA VAL A 178 27.84 7.47 32.99
C VAL A 178 27.82 6.21 33.84
N GLY A 179 28.26 6.39 35.08
CA GLY A 179 28.63 5.33 36.01
C GLY A 179 27.61 4.21 36.10
N ARG A 180 28.14 2.99 36.06
CA ARG A 180 27.58 1.91 36.87
C ARG A 180 27.80 2.24 38.35
#